data_AF-A0A6V8E308-F1
#
_entry.id   AF-A0A6V8E308-F1
#
_cell.length_a   1.000
_cell.length_b   1.000
_cell.length_c   1.000
_cell.angle_alpha   90.00
_cell.angle_beta   90.00
_cell.angle_gamma   90.00
#
_symmetry.space_group_name_H-M   'P 1'
#
loop_
_entity.id
_entity.type
_entity.pdbx_description
1 polymer ?
#
loop_
_entity_poly.entity_id
_entity_poly.type
_entity_poly.pdbx_seq_one_letter_code
_entity_poly.pdbx_strand_id
1 'polypeptide(L)'
;MSKSIRIRSRYQRRILNWLLDNSGSVSEISMTLNIRTPHASLALSELRKKNLVHRDDLHGIRGAVHNITEFGRKVLEEDRLRLYKRYVAKTEQEYDGIVLQSKDHELLLCYHKNPPNSLFPLPIDPFSENIDSINDSSGTDGVIWASVVPESIKWYSAESLEQITPPNELGMGTLDAWLQTTDSFALVRAVLFKPTNQWNVPPGTKFNTPKYNQSEVPEILSSGDHNIGKIVGTDLVVSWNTRLHAHLTSEIDINLLINSFSNNAYVLRKNPIKPDVTTLPIDSLYEWLKLRHKRLSEEKLRAKFEQIKSVIDNESINSLSVPLQKEISRDFGYCEWINETPENIDISNLSIDGVKSIIMYLRMTYSTEYV
;
A
#
# COMPACT_ATOMS: atom_id res chain seq x y z
N MET A 1 12.31 -5.77 39.71
CA MET A 1 10.86 -5.58 39.45
C MET A 1 10.66 -4.29 38.67
N SER A 2 10.62 -4.32 37.33
CA SER A 2 10.23 -3.13 36.55
C SER A 2 8.70 -3.00 36.61
N LYS A 3 8.23 -1.78 36.85
CA LYS A 3 6.79 -1.47 36.92
C LYS A 3 6.19 -1.75 35.54
N SER A 4 5.31 -2.75 35.41
CA SER A 4 4.61 -3.09 34.17
C SER A 4 3.97 -1.84 33.56
N ILE A 5 4.57 -1.28 32.51
CA ILE A 5 4.07 -0.09 31.81
C ILE A 5 2.84 -0.52 31.02
N ARG A 6 1.66 0.00 31.41
CA ARG A 6 0.41 -0.26 30.72
C ARG A 6 0.05 0.89 29.79
N ILE A 7 -0.25 0.58 28.53
CA ILE A 7 -0.77 1.57 27.56
C ILE A 7 -2.25 1.82 27.88
N ARG A 8 -2.53 2.89 28.62
CA ARG A 8 -3.90 3.25 29.03
C ARG A 8 -4.61 4.16 28.02
N SER A 9 -3.85 5.02 27.33
CA SER A 9 -4.42 5.98 26.37
C SER A 9 -4.74 5.31 25.04
N ARG A 10 -5.96 5.55 24.54
CA ARG A 10 -6.40 5.11 23.21
C ARG A 10 -5.51 5.70 22.11
N TYR A 11 -5.14 6.98 22.22
CA TYR A 11 -4.29 7.65 21.23
C TYR A 11 -2.87 7.06 21.21
N GLN A 12 -2.30 6.79 22.39
CA GLN A 12 -0.98 6.15 22.49
C GLN A 12 -0.96 4.78 21.80
N ARG A 13 -1.99 3.95 22.01
CA ARG A 13 -2.08 2.63 21.36
C ARG A 13 -2.22 2.73 19.84
N ARG A 14 -3.07 3.64 19.33
CA ARG A 14 -3.24 3.87 17.88
C ARG A 14 -1.92 4.31 17.23
N ILE A 15 -1.23 5.26 17.85
CA ILE A 15 0.06 5.75 17.35
C ILE A 15 1.11 4.63 17.36
N LEU A 16 1.20 3.84 18.44
CA LEU A 16 2.15 2.73 18.52
C LEU A 16 1.86 1.62 17.50
N ASN A 17 0.59 1.27 17.27
CA ASN A 17 0.21 0.32 16.23
C ASN A 17 0.65 0.80 14.85
N TRP A 18 0.37 2.06 14.51
CA TRP A 18 0.78 2.62 13.22
C TRP A 18 2.29 2.68 13.04
N LEU A 19 3.02 3.03 14.11
CA LEU A 19 4.49 3.08 14.14
C LEU A 19 5.17 1.70 14.09
N LEU A 20 4.42 0.59 14.18
CA LEU A 20 5.00 -0.74 13.96
C LEU A 20 5.41 -0.95 12.51
N ASP A 21 4.57 -0.46 11.60
CA ASP A 21 4.66 -0.68 10.15
C ASP A 21 5.16 0.58 9.42
N ASN A 22 5.09 1.74 10.07
CA ASN A 22 5.40 3.04 9.46
C ASN A 22 6.32 3.88 10.36
N SER A 23 6.90 4.90 9.74
CA SER A 23 7.59 5.99 10.43
C SER A 23 7.06 7.30 9.89
N GLY A 24 6.97 8.34 10.71
CA GLY A 24 6.51 9.62 10.19
C GLY A 24 6.61 10.80 11.14
N SER A 25 6.37 11.98 10.58
CA SER A 25 6.29 13.22 11.33
C SER A 25 4.98 13.31 12.13
N VAL A 26 4.92 14.24 13.10
CA VAL A 26 3.69 14.46 13.89
C VAL A 26 2.50 14.80 12.98
N SER A 27 2.73 15.56 11.91
CA SER A 27 1.69 15.97 10.95
C SER A 27 1.19 14.79 10.13
N GLU A 28 2.08 13.92 9.64
CA GLU A 28 1.71 12.69 8.93
C GLU A 28 0.90 11.74 9.81
N ILE A 29 1.33 11.52 11.06
CA ILE A 29 0.62 10.67 12.01
C ILE A 29 -0.77 11.25 12.32
N SER A 30 -0.83 12.57 12.53
CA SER A 30 -2.07 13.31 12.80
C SER A 30 -3.08 13.16 11.65
N MET A 31 -2.63 13.33 10.41
CA MET A 31 -3.44 13.20 9.22
C MET A 31 -3.89 11.76 8.99
N THR A 32 -2.97 10.79 9.05
CA THR A 32 -3.24 9.39 8.75
C THR A 32 -4.19 8.74 9.76
N LEU A 33 -3.99 9.02 11.05
CA LEU A 33 -4.84 8.47 12.12
C LEU A 33 -6.08 9.31 12.42
N ASN A 34 -6.28 10.40 11.67
CA ASN A 34 -7.32 11.39 11.92
C ASN A 34 -7.37 11.84 13.40
N ILE A 35 -6.20 12.15 13.97
CA ILE A 35 -6.04 12.66 15.34
C ILE A 35 -5.64 14.12 15.23
N ARG A 36 -6.29 15.03 15.96
CA ARG A 36 -5.88 16.44 15.98
C ARG A 36 -4.40 16.59 16.40
N THR A 37 -3.66 17.42 15.68
CA THR A 37 -2.20 17.57 15.82
C THR A 37 -1.74 17.84 17.27
N PRO A 38 -2.43 18.66 18.09
CA PRO A 38 -2.05 18.85 19.49
C PRO A 38 -2.11 17.56 20.32
N HIS A 39 -3.09 16.70 20.08
CA HIS A 39 -3.22 15.41 20.79
C HIS A 39 -2.18 14.41 20.32
N ALA A 40 -1.88 14.36 19.01
CA ALA A 40 -0.81 13.53 18.47
C ALA A 40 0.55 13.94 19.03
N SER A 41 0.84 15.25 19.07
CA SER A 41 2.08 15.82 19.64
C SER A 41 2.24 15.48 21.12
N LEU A 42 1.19 15.67 21.93
CA LEU A 42 1.20 15.33 23.35
C LEU A 42 1.43 13.83 23.57
N ALA A 43 0.69 12.99 22.85
CA ALA A 43 0.82 11.53 22.97
C ALA A 43 2.23 11.05 22.58
N LEU A 44 2.81 11.57 21.49
CA LEU A 44 4.19 11.25 21.09
C LEU A 44 5.22 11.73 22.12
N SER A 45 5.02 12.92 22.72
CA SER A 45 5.85 13.40 23.81
C SER A 45 5.83 12.45 25.02
N GLU A 46 4.64 12.00 25.43
CA GLU A 46 4.49 11.04 26.53
C GLU A 46 5.08 9.66 26.21
N LEU A 47 4.93 9.18 24.97
CA LEU A 47 5.51 7.92 24.51
C LEU A 47 7.04 7.97 24.52
N ARG A 48 7.64 9.10 24.10
CA ARG A 48 9.09 9.33 24.18
C ARG A 48 9.59 9.36 25.62
N LYS A 49 8.88 10.04 26.53
CA LYS A 49 9.21 10.03 27.97
C LYS A 49 9.22 8.62 28.57
N LYS A 50 8.41 7.70 28.03
CA LYS A 50 8.36 6.29 28.44
C LYS A 50 9.34 5.39 27.66
N ASN A 51 10.17 5.97 26.80
CA ASN A 51 11.10 5.27 25.90
C ASN A 51 10.41 4.25 24.95
N LEU A 52 9.14 4.47 24.61
CA LEU A 52 8.37 3.60 23.69
C LEU A 52 8.53 4.03 22.23
N VAL A 53 8.89 5.29 22.01
CA VAL A 53 9.09 5.90 20.69
C VAL A 53 10.38 6.69 20.72
N HIS A 54 11.11 6.67 19.62
CA HIS A 54 12.29 7.47 19.34
C HIS A 54 11.94 8.52 18.29
N ARG A 55 12.61 9.67 18.33
CA ARG A 55 12.48 10.73 17.32
C ARG A 55 13.86 10.99 16.72
N ASP A 56 13.95 10.96 15.40
CA ASP A 56 15.18 11.25 14.69
C ASP A 56 15.39 12.78 14.61
N ASP A 57 16.41 13.26 15.32
CA ASP A 57 16.73 14.68 15.46
C ASP A 57 17.85 15.16 14.51
N LEU A 58 18.31 14.32 13.57
CA LEU A 58 19.43 14.61 12.68
C LEU A 58 19.28 15.92 11.88
N HIS A 59 18.06 16.31 11.52
CA HIS A 59 17.77 17.50 10.69
C HIS A 59 16.93 18.56 11.44
N GLY A 60 16.92 18.52 12.78
CA GLY A 60 16.17 19.44 13.63
C GLY A 60 14.77 18.94 14.00
N ILE A 61 14.09 19.69 14.88
CA ILE A 61 12.86 19.24 15.55
C ILE A 61 11.62 19.28 14.63
N ARG A 62 11.61 20.20 13.65
CA ARG A 62 10.44 20.43 12.79
C ARG A 62 10.41 19.39 11.68
N GLY A 63 9.35 18.59 11.63
CA GLY A 63 9.23 17.50 10.66
C GLY A 63 9.99 16.22 11.05
N ALA A 64 10.55 16.16 12.25
CA ALA A 64 11.30 15.00 12.74
C ALA A 64 10.45 13.72 12.70
N VAL A 65 11.05 12.66 12.16
CA VAL A 65 10.43 11.35 11.98
C VAL A 65 10.45 10.58 13.30
N HIS A 66 9.32 9.98 13.64
CA HIS A 66 9.15 9.16 14.83
C HIS A 66 9.15 7.68 14.46
N ASN A 67 9.79 6.86 15.30
CA ASN A 67 9.93 5.41 15.14
C ASN A 67 9.61 4.72 16.48
N ILE A 68 8.98 3.54 16.44
CA ILE A 68 8.81 2.73 17.65
C ILE A 68 10.15 2.14 18.10
N THR A 69 10.42 2.13 19.41
CA THR A 69 11.64 1.49 19.96
C THR A 69 11.42 -0.01 20.13
N GLU A 70 12.50 -0.79 20.29
CA GLU A 70 12.40 -2.22 20.62
C GLU A 70 11.59 -2.43 21.92
N PHE A 71 11.81 -1.57 22.93
CA PHE A 71 11.03 -1.59 24.15
C PHE A 71 9.55 -1.28 23.91
N GLY A 72 9.24 -0.31 23.05
CA GLY A 72 7.87 -0.01 22.60
C GLY A 72 7.19 -1.21 21.95
N ARG A 73 7.91 -1.93 21.08
CA ARG A 73 7.43 -3.18 20.45
C ARG A 73 7.10 -4.23 21.52
N LYS A 74 8.01 -4.49 22.47
CA LYS A 74 7.78 -5.46 23.58
C LYS A 74 6.54 -5.11 24.41
N VAL A 75 6.39 -3.85 24.83
CA VAL A 75 5.25 -3.40 25.63
C VAL A 75 3.92 -3.54 24.86
N LEU A 76 3.93 -3.31 23.55
CA LEU A 76 2.75 -3.48 22.71
C LEU A 76 2.37 -4.96 22.55
N GLU A 77 3.36 -5.86 22.38
CA GLU A 77 3.11 -7.30 22.36
C GLU A 77 2.53 -7.81 23.68
N GLU A 78 3.09 -7.39 24.83
CA GLU A 78 2.52 -7.72 26.13
C GLU A 78 1.06 -7.26 26.27
N ASP A 79 0.72 -6.08 25.73
CA ASP A 79 -0.65 -5.57 25.76
C ASP A 79 -1.60 -6.45 24.92
N ARG A 80 -1.14 -6.99 23.78
CA ARG A 80 -1.89 -7.96 22.97
C ARG A 80 -2.10 -9.29 23.70
N LEU A 81 -1.05 -9.83 24.32
CA LEU A 81 -1.15 -11.06 25.13
C LEU A 81 -2.09 -10.89 26.33
N ARG A 82 -2.17 -9.68 26.91
CA ARG A 82 -3.17 -9.37 27.96
C ARG A 82 -4.61 -9.39 27.40
N LEU A 83 -4.83 -8.99 26.16
CA LEU A 83 -6.15 -9.10 25.51
C LEU A 83 -6.51 -10.56 25.27
N TYR A 84 -5.57 -11.37 24.80
CA TYR A 84 -5.74 -12.82 24.69
C TYR A 84 -6.17 -13.43 26.03
N LYS A 85 -5.39 -13.24 27.11
CA LYS A 85 -5.74 -13.74 28.47
C LYS A 85 -7.12 -13.33 28.96
N ARG A 86 -7.60 -12.15 28.53
CA ARG A 86 -8.87 -11.59 28.99
C ARG A 86 -10.06 -12.24 28.30
N TYR A 87 -9.95 -12.49 27.00
CA TYR A 87 -11.10 -12.88 26.18
C TYR A 87 -11.09 -14.35 25.79
N VAL A 88 -9.92 -14.99 25.81
CA VAL A 88 -9.76 -16.41 25.49
C VAL A 88 -9.74 -17.18 26.80
N ALA A 89 -10.91 -17.42 27.38
CA ALA A 89 -11.09 -18.39 28.45
C ALA A 89 -11.39 -19.76 27.83
N LYS A 90 -10.72 -20.82 28.34
CA LYS A 90 -10.86 -22.23 27.89
C LYS A 90 -12.32 -22.54 27.55
N THR A 91 -12.63 -22.74 26.27
CA THR A 91 -14.00 -23.07 25.82
C THR A 91 -13.96 -24.01 24.62
N GLU A 92 -14.90 -24.96 24.64
CA GLU A 92 -15.03 -26.18 23.83
C GLU A 92 -15.82 -26.02 22.52
N GLN A 93 -15.89 -24.82 21.92
CA GLN A 93 -16.63 -24.61 20.67
C GLN A 93 -15.71 -24.54 19.45
N GLU A 94 -16.18 -25.09 18.34
CA GLU A 94 -15.59 -24.95 17.00
C GLU A 94 -15.88 -23.54 16.49
N TYR A 95 -14.94 -22.62 16.72
CA TYR A 95 -14.92 -21.31 16.09
C TYR A 95 -13.58 -21.08 15.38
N ASP A 96 -13.59 -20.37 14.26
CA ASP A 96 -12.35 -20.06 13.54
C ASP A 96 -11.52 -19.02 14.29
N GLY A 97 -12.15 -17.93 14.73
CA GLY A 97 -11.44 -16.79 15.29
C GLY A 97 -12.17 -16.04 16.40
N ILE A 98 -11.41 -15.23 17.14
CA ILE A 98 -11.91 -14.33 18.19
C ILE A 98 -11.42 -12.92 17.91
N VAL A 99 -12.32 -11.95 17.97
CA VAL A 99 -11.99 -10.53 17.90
C VAL A 99 -11.39 -10.08 19.22
N LEU A 100 -10.08 -9.82 19.29
CA LEU A 100 -9.46 -9.26 20.50
C LEU A 100 -9.58 -7.73 20.54
N GLN A 101 -9.58 -7.09 19.38
CA GLN A 101 -9.79 -5.66 19.22
C GLN A 101 -10.30 -5.36 17.82
N SER A 102 -11.38 -4.59 17.72
CA SER A 102 -11.80 -3.93 16.47
C SER A 102 -11.84 -2.42 16.71
N LYS A 103 -11.06 -1.64 15.95
CA LYS A 103 -11.08 -0.18 16.01
C LYS A 103 -10.80 0.45 14.66
N ASP A 104 -11.72 1.30 14.23
CA ASP A 104 -11.65 1.92 12.91
C ASP A 104 -11.50 0.80 11.86
N HIS A 105 -10.48 0.85 11.00
CA HIS A 105 -10.16 -0.20 10.04
C HIS A 105 -9.17 -1.24 10.57
N GLU A 106 -8.59 -1.07 11.76
CA GLU A 106 -7.60 -2.01 12.31
C GLU A 106 -8.27 -3.08 13.18
N LEU A 107 -7.88 -4.33 12.94
CA LEU A 107 -8.32 -5.50 13.67
C LEU A 107 -7.13 -6.22 14.32
N LEU A 108 -7.36 -6.73 15.53
CA LEU A 108 -6.52 -7.75 16.16
C LEU A 108 -7.40 -8.97 16.40
N LEU A 109 -7.06 -10.06 15.74
CA LEU A 109 -7.77 -11.33 15.78
C LEU A 109 -6.90 -12.41 16.42
N CYS A 110 -7.54 -13.39 17.02
CA CYS A 110 -6.91 -14.59 17.56
C CYS A 110 -7.48 -15.80 16.87
N TYR A 111 -6.61 -16.67 16.36
CA TYR A 111 -6.97 -17.95 15.73
C TYR A 111 -6.28 -19.08 16.50
N HIS A 112 -6.99 -20.17 16.76
CA HIS A 112 -6.38 -21.41 17.30
C HIS A 112 -5.97 -22.36 16.16
N LYS A 113 -6.64 -22.26 15.01
CA LYS A 113 -6.39 -23.08 13.82
C LYS A 113 -6.38 -22.20 12.58
N ASN A 114 -5.52 -22.54 11.61
CA ASN A 114 -5.50 -22.01 10.25
C ASN A 114 -5.74 -20.49 10.13
N PRO A 115 -4.87 -19.64 10.70
CA PRO A 115 -5.00 -18.19 10.52
C PRO A 115 -4.96 -17.83 9.03
N PRO A 116 -5.71 -16.80 8.60
CA PRO A 116 -5.63 -16.32 7.23
C PRO A 116 -4.23 -15.76 6.97
N ASN A 117 -3.74 -15.93 5.74
CA ASN A 117 -2.41 -15.46 5.32
C ASN A 117 -2.46 -14.18 4.46
N SER A 118 -3.64 -13.78 3.97
CA SER A 118 -3.79 -12.66 3.02
C SER A 118 -5.16 -11.98 3.12
N LEU A 119 -5.95 -11.94 2.05
CA LEU A 119 -7.33 -11.43 2.03
C LEU A 119 -8.29 -12.53 2.52
N PHE A 120 -9.20 -12.19 3.40
CA PHE A 120 -10.20 -13.12 3.93
C PHE A 120 -11.51 -12.41 4.24
N PRO A 121 -12.66 -13.11 4.15
CA PRO A 121 -13.95 -12.54 4.51
C PRO A 121 -14.18 -12.63 6.02
N LEU A 122 -14.96 -11.68 6.52
CA LEU A 122 -15.50 -11.60 7.86
C LEU A 122 -17.03 -11.58 7.74
N PRO A 123 -17.75 -12.20 8.70
CA PRO A 123 -19.20 -12.13 8.70
C PRO A 123 -19.67 -10.70 8.96
N ILE A 124 -20.75 -10.29 8.27
CA ILE A 124 -21.42 -9.01 8.55
C ILE A 124 -21.90 -9.01 10.00
N ASP A 125 -22.57 -10.09 10.42
CA ASP A 125 -23.04 -10.30 11.79
C ASP A 125 -22.41 -11.58 12.39
N PRO A 126 -21.40 -11.45 13.28
CA PRO A 126 -20.76 -12.60 13.91
C PRO A 126 -21.66 -13.32 14.93
N PHE A 127 -22.83 -12.76 15.28
CA PHE A 127 -23.78 -13.37 16.22
C PHE A 127 -24.84 -14.23 15.53
N SER A 128 -24.86 -14.25 14.19
CA SER A 128 -25.82 -15.06 13.43
C SER A 128 -25.43 -16.54 13.50
N GLU A 129 -26.31 -17.37 14.07
CA GLU A 129 -26.10 -18.83 14.23
C GLU A 129 -26.37 -19.63 12.93
N ASN A 130 -26.80 -18.98 11.85
CA ASN A 130 -27.17 -19.63 10.59
C ASN A 130 -25.96 -19.78 9.65
N ILE A 131 -25.16 -20.82 9.89
CA ILE A 131 -24.04 -21.18 9.01
C ILE A 131 -24.50 -22.11 7.87
N ASP A 132 -25.64 -22.80 8.02
CA ASP A 132 -26.12 -23.81 7.07
C ASP A 132 -27.27 -23.36 6.15
N SER A 133 -27.82 -22.15 6.30
CA SER A 133 -28.89 -21.65 5.42
C SER A 133 -28.40 -20.82 4.22
N ILE A 134 -27.11 -20.93 3.86
CA ILE A 134 -26.50 -20.23 2.71
C ILE A 134 -26.32 -21.19 1.52
N ASN A 135 -27.22 -22.16 1.35
CA ASN A 135 -27.39 -22.82 0.04
C ASN A 135 -28.48 -22.14 -0.81
N ASP A 136 -29.27 -21.24 -0.23
CA ASP A 136 -30.27 -20.41 -0.91
C ASP A 136 -29.90 -18.92 -0.80
N SER A 137 -28.61 -18.57 -0.96
CA SER A 137 -28.23 -17.15 -1.01
C SER A 137 -28.74 -16.54 -2.31
N SER A 138 -29.71 -15.64 -2.16
CA SER A 138 -30.25 -14.82 -3.25
C SER A 138 -29.26 -13.73 -3.65
N GLY A 139 -28.01 -14.05 -3.98
CA GLY A 139 -27.05 -13.15 -4.65
C GLY A 139 -26.79 -11.78 -4.01
N THR A 140 -27.14 -11.56 -2.72
CA THR A 140 -27.06 -10.24 -2.07
C THR A 140 -26.49 -10.24 -0.65
N ASP A 141 -26.19 -11.40 -0.07
CA ASP A 141 -25.60 -11.46 1.28
C ASP A 141 -24.08 -11.25 1.18
N GLY A 142 -23.65 -10.00 1.29
CA GLY A 142 -22.25 -9.63 1.21
C GLY A 142 -21.41 -10.12 2.41
N VAL A 143 -20.09 -10.04 2.26
CA VAL A 143 -19.11 -10.26 3.34
C VAL A 143 -18.29 -8.99 3.58
N ILE A 144 -17.69 -8.87 4.76
CA ILE A 144 -16.73 -7.80 5.04
C ILE A 144 -15.34 -8.31 4.73
N TRP A 145 -14.64 -7.66 3.81
CA TRP A 145 -13.29 -8.07 3.44
C TRP A 145 -12.23 -7.45 4.35
N ALA A 146 -11.26 -8.26 4.77
CA ALA A 146 -10.09 -7.81 5.53
C ALA A 146 -8.81 -8.40 4.93
N SER A 147 -7.73 -7.63 4.98
CA SER A 147 -6.40 -8.08 4.58
C SER A 147 -5.51 -8.21 5.81
N VAL A 148 -4.79 -9.32 5.91
CA VAL A 148 -3.74 -9.51 6.91
C VAL A 148 -2.62 -8.50 6.67
N VAL A 149 -2.13 -7.89 7.74
CA VAL A 149 -0.93 -7.04 7.67
C VAL A 149 0.27 -7.96 7.44
N PRO A 150 1.10 -7.73 6.41
CA PRO A 150 2.26 -8.57 6.13
C PRO A 150 3.15 -8.76 7.38
N GLU A 151 3.68 -9.97 7.55
CA GLU A 151 4.59 -10.34 8.67
C GLU A 151 4.01 -10.12 10.09
N SER A 152 2.69 -9.93 10.20
CA SER A 152 2.05 -9.64 11.49
C SER A 152 1.59 -10.87 12.27
N ILE A 153 1.53 -12.03 11.62
CA ILE A 153 1.08 -13.28 12.24
C ILE A 153 2.16 -13.75 13.21
N LYS A 154 1.78 -13.87 14.49
CA LYS A 154 2.68 -14.37 15.54
C LYS A 154 2.03 -15.50 16.30
N TRP A 155 2.74 -16.62 16.39
CA TRP A 155 2.29 -17.80 17.12
C TRP A 155 2.82 -17.80 18.55
N TYR A 156 1.98 -18.26 19.46
CA TYR A 156 2.27 -18.33 20.89
C TYR A 156 1.79 -19.66 21.48
N SER A 157 2.50 -20.14 22.49
CA SER A 157 1.99 -21.22 23.34
C SER A 157 0.85 -20.68 24.21
N ALA A 158 -0.28 -21.38 24.25
CA ALA A 158 -1.42 -21.03 25.10
C ALA A 158 -1.09 -21.13 26.60
N GLU A 159 -0.13 -22.00 26.97
CA GLU A 159 0.31 -22.21 28.36
C GLU A 159 1.32 -21.16 28.82
N SER A 160 2.45 -21.04 28.12
CA SER A 160 3.55 -20.16 28.54
C SER A 160 3.40 -18.72 28.03
N LEU A 161 2.64 -18.51 26.95
CA LEU A 161 2.54 -17.25 26.19
C LEU A 161 3.87 -16.77 25.61
N GLU A 162 4.82 -17.68 25.48
CA GLU A 162 6.05 -17.45 24.75
C GLU A 162 5.78 -17.61 23.26
N GLN A 163 6.50 -16.81 22.45
CA GLN A 163 6.39 -16.88 21.01
C GLN A 163 6.99 -18.21 20.52
N ILE A 164 6.25 -18.92 19.69
CA ILE A 164 6.66 -20.19 19.09
C ILE A 164 6.70 -20.07 17.57
N THR A 165 7.29 -21.05 16.90
CA THR A 165 7.13 -21.21 15.44
C THR A 165 5.70 -21.68 15.13
N PRO A 166 5.18 -21.39 13.92
CA PRO A 166 3.92 -21.96 13.47
C PRO A 166 3.89 -23.48 13.72
N PRO A 167 2.82 -24.02 14.32
CA PRO A 167 2.64 -25.46 14.39
C PRO A 167 2.70 -26.04 12.97
N ASN A 168 3.41 -27.15 12.79
CA ASN A 168 3.50 -27.79 11.47
C ASN A 168 2.11 -28.23 11.02
N GLU A 169 1.71 -27.86 9.80
CA GLU A 169 0.52 -28.40 9.12
C GLU A 169 0.63 -29.92 8.83
N LEU A 170 1.80 -30.52 9.10
CA LEU A 170 2.09 -31.94 8.92
C LEU A 170 1.39 -32.79 9.98
N GLY A 171 0.08 -32.98 9.85
CA GLY A 171 -0.63 -33.94 10.67
C GLY A 171 -2.15 -33.87 10.65
N MET A 172 -2.79 -33.56 9.50
CA MET A 172 -4.20 -33.92 9.38
C MET A 172 -4.33 -35.45 9.52
N GLY A 173 -4.77 -35.91 10.70
CA GLY A 173 -5.06 -37.32 10.99
C GLY A 173 -4.31 -37.95 12.16
N THR A 174 -3.38 -37.25 12.83
CA THR A 174 -2.66 -37.77 14.01
C THR A 174 -3.07 -37.07 15.31
N LEU A 175 -3.23 -37.85 16.38
CA LEU A 175 -3.63 -37.37 17.72
C LEU A 175 -2.69 -36.27 18.25
N ASP A 176 -1.39 -36.36 17.93
CA ASP A 176 -0.38 -35.36 18.27
C ASP A 176 -0.60 -34.00 17.60
N ALA A 177 -1.12 -33.96 16.38
CA ALA A 177 -1.44 -32.73 15.67
C ALA A 177 -2.72 -32.08 16.23
N TRP A 178 -3.67 -32.88 16.68
CA TRP A 178 -4.86 -32.38 17.38
C TRP A 178 -4.51 -31.77 18.74
N LEU A 179 -3.63 -32.42 19.52
CA LEU A 179 -3.11 -31.88 20.79
C LEU A 179 -2.31 -30.57 20.58
N GLN A 180 -1.45 -30.50 19.57
CA GLN A 180 -0.70 -29.28 19.24
C GLN A 180 -1.61 -28.10 18.81
N THR A 181 -2.76 -28.36 18.19
CA THR A 181 -3.73 -27.32 17.82
C THR A 181 -4.51 -26.71 19.00
N THR A 182 -4.58 -27.38 20.14
CA THR A 182 -5.26 -26.85 21.35
C THR A 182 -4.35 -26.04 22.26
N ASP A 183 -3.03 -26.21 22.15
CA ASP A 183 -2.04 -25.60 23.05
C ASP A 183 -1.30 -24.41 22.42
N SER A 184 -1.76 -23.95 21.26
CA SER A 184 -1.18 -22.79 20.57
C SER A 184 -2.25 -21.86 20.00
N PHE A 185 -1.87 -20.61 19.77
CA PHE A 185 -2.72 -19.63 19.10
C PHE A 185 -1.88 -18.66 18.28
N ALA A 186 -2.49 -18.13 17.21
CA ALA A 186 -1.95 -17.10 16.38
C ALA A 186 -2.65 -15.77 16.66
N LEU A 187 -1.86 -14.72 16.88
CA LEU A 187 -2.33 -13.33 16.84
C LEU A 187 -2.13 -12.79 15.43
N VAL A 188 -3.22 -12.30 14.85
CA VAL A 188 -3.26 -11.80 13.47
C VAL A 188 -3.69 -10.34 13.50
N ARG A 189 -2.88 -9.46 12.90
CA ARG A 189 -3.32 -8.09 12.62
C ARG A 189 -3.93 -8.07 11.23
N ALA A 190 -5.09 -7.45 11.11
CA ALA A 190 -5.75 -7.27 9.83
C ALA A 190 -6.25 -5.83 9.68
N VAL A 191 -6.46 -5.43 8.43
CA VAL A 191 -7.02 -4.13 8.06
C VAL A 191 -8.24 -4.37 7.19
N LEU A 192 -9.35 -3.71 7.51
CA LEU A 192 -10.57 -3.75 6.72
C LEU A 192 -10.36 -3.14 5.34
N PHE A 193 -10.88 -3.82 4.33
CA PHE A 193 -10.85 -3.39 2.94
C PHE A 193 -11.94 -2.32 2.70
N LYS A 194 -11.59 -1.25 1.98
CA LYS A 194 -12.54 -0.17 1.66
C LYS A 194 -13.62 -0.66 0.69
N PRO A 195 -14.88 -0.19 0.80
CA PRO A 195 -15.33 0.99 1.53
C PRO A 195 -15.63 0.76 3.02
N THR A 196 -15.54 -0.47 3.52
CA THR A 196 -15.87 -0.78 4.92
C THR A 196 -14.81 -0.22 5.86
N ASN A 197 -15.14 0.89 6.51
CA ASN A 197 -14.20 1.57 7.40
C ASN A 197 -14.27 1.09 8.85
N GLN A 198 -15.30 0.32 9.21
CA GLN A 198 -15.53 -0.17 10.57
C GLN A 198 -16.29 -1.50 10.58
N TRP A 199 -15.86 -2.40 11.48
CA TRP A 199 -16.58 -3.61 11.84
C TRP A 199 -16.89 -3.54 13.34
N ASN A 200 -18.12 -3.17 13.69
CA ASN A 200 -18.51 -2.77 15.06
C ASN A 200 -18.75 -3.97 15.98
N VAL A 201 -17.75 -4.83 16.09
CA VAL A 201 -17.83 -6.06 16.87
C VAL A 201 -17.12 -5.89 18.21
N PRO A 202 -17.79 -6.20 19.35
CA PRO A 202 -17.17 -6.13 20.67
C PRO A 202 -15.96 -7.07 20.81
N PRO A 203 -14.90 -6.65 21.53
CA PRO A 203 -13.83 -7.57 21.92
C PRO A 203 -14.36 -8.81 22.67
N GLY A 204 -13.82 -9.98 22.34
CA GLY A 204 -14.24 -11.29 22.84
C GLY A 204 -15.30 -11.99 21.98
N THR A 205 -15.81 -11.34 20.95
CA THR A 205 -16.76 -11.98 20.01
C THR A 205 -16.05 -13.06 19.21
N LYS A 206 -16.64 -14.25 19.18
CA LYS A 206 -16.20 -15.40 18.39
C LYS A 206 -16.88 -15.34 17.02
N PHE A 207 -16.22 -15.81 15.98
CA PHE A 207 -16.80 -15.84 14.64
C PHE A 207 -16.27 -17.03 13.84
N ASN A 208 -17.06 -17.43 12.84
CA ASN A 208 -16.67 -18.35 11.79
C ASN A 208 -16.48 -17.60 10.48
N THR A 209 -15.51 -18.04 9.70
CA THR A 209 -15.17 -17.48 8.40
C THR A 209 -16.26 -17.89 7.42
N PRO A 210 -16.98 -16.95 6.80
CA PRO A 210 -17.96 -17.27 5.78
C PRO A 210 -17.28 -18.03 4.63
N LYS A 211 -17.94 -19.07 4.13
CA LYS A 211 -17.59 -19.62 2.82
C LYS A 211 -17.95 -18.56 1.79
N TYR A 212 -17.03 -18.24 0.90
CA TYR A 212 -17.22 -17.24 -0.13
C TYR A 212 -16.90 -17.85 -1.49
N ASN A 213 -17.63 -17.40 -2.51
CA ASN A 213 -17.32 -17.72 -3.89
C ASN A 213 -16.40 -16.64 -4.48
N GLN A 214 -15.60 -17.01 -5.49
CA GLN A 214 -14.69 -16.08 -6.15
C GLN A 214 -15.41 -14.86 -6.78
N SER A 215 -16.72 -14.95 -7.02
CA SER A 215 -17.56 -13.88 -7.54
C SER A 215 -17.92 -12.80 -6.50
N GLU A 216 -17.57 -12.96 -5.23
CA GLU A 216 -17.92 -12.04 -4.12
C GLU A 216 -16.77 -11.13 -3.68
N VAL A 217 -15.66 -11.12 -4.43
CA VAL A 217 -14.49 -10.28 -4.18
C VAL A 217 -14.84 -8.79 -4.30
N PRO A 218 -14.24 -7.88 -3.51
CA PRO A 218 -14.48 -6.45 -3.64
C PRO A 218 -14.29 -5.99 -5.08
N GLU A 219 -15.28 -5.29 -5.62
CA GLU A 219 -15.28 -4.85 -7.01
C GLU A 219 -14.00 -4.09 -7.37
N ILE A 220 -13.50 -3.25 -6.47
CA ILE A 220 -12.21 -2.55 -6.57
C ILE A 220 -10.98 -3.45 -6.84
N LEU A 221 -10.99 -4.73 -6.46
CA LEU A 221 -9.92 -5.68 -6.78
C LEU A 221 -10.15 -6.37 -8.14
N SER A 222 -11.35 -6.27 -8.71
CA SER A 222 -11.74 -6.91 -9.98
C SER A 222 -12.23 -5.93 -11.05
N SER A 223 -12.14 -4.61 -10.81
CA SER A 223 -12.82 -3.58 -11.61
C SER A 223 -11.96 -3.04 -12.76
N GLY A 224 -11.19 -3.88 -13.45
CA GLY A 224 -10.28 -3.35 -14.47
C GLY A 224 -9.74 -4.34 -15.48
N ASP A 225 -9.15 -3.78 -16.52
CA ASP A 225 -8.69 -4.55 -17.69
C ASP A 225 -7.25 -5.06 -17.52
N HIS A 226 -6.47 -4.48 -16.59
CA HIS A 226 -5.09 -4.86 -16.36
C HIS A 226 -4.94 -5.79 -15.17
N ASN A 227 -4.47 -7.02 -15.42
CA ASN A 227 -4.19 -8.01 -14.38
C ASN A 227 -2.85 -7.71 -13.68
N ILE A 228 -2.92 -7.38 -12.39
CA ILE A 228 -1.74 -7.09 -11.57
C ILE A 228 -1.12 -8.39 -11.03
N GLY A 229 -1.94 -9.40 -10.74
CA GLY A 229 -1.48 -10.67 -10.20
C GLY A 229 -2.57 -11.41 -9.44
N LYS A 230 -2.16 -12.31 -8.54
CA LYS A 230 -3.06 -13.09 -7.69
C LYS A 230 -2.88 -12.75 -6.21
N ILE A 231 -3.95 -12.87 -5.44
CA ILE A 231 -3.88 -12.77 -3.98
C ILE A 231 -3.23 -14.04 -3.44
N VAL A 232 -2.17 -13.87 -2.65
CA VAL A 232 -1.40 -14.97 -2.04
C VAL A 232 -2.31 -15.96 -1.32
N GLY A 233 -2.16 -17.27 -1.59
CA GLY A 233 -2.98 -18.32 -0.96
C GLY A 233 -4.38 -18.48 -1.56
N THR A 234 -4.68 -17.80 -2.66
CA THR A 234 -5.96 -17.94 -3.38
C THR A 234 -5.72 -17.95 -4.90
N ASP A 235 -6.73 -18.35 -5.66
CA ASP A 235 -6.74 -18.22 -7.12
C ASP A 235 -7.36 -16.91 -7.62
N LEU A 236 -7.67 -15.98 -6.71
CA LEU A 236 -8.28 -14.70 -7.03
C LEU A 236 -7.30 -13.81 -7.78
N VAL A 237 -7.72 -13.38 -8.97
CA VAL A 237 -7.00 -12.43 -9.81
C VAL A 237 -7.36 -11.01 -9.39
N VAL A 238 -6.34 -10.17 -9.23
CA VAL A 238 -6.49 -8.74 -8.98
C VAL A 238 -6.31 -7.99 -10.28
N SER A 239 -7.32 -7.22 -10.68
CA SER A 239 -7.30 -6.40 -11.87
C SER A 239 -7.65 -4.95 -11.57
N TRP A 240 -7.07 -4.02 -12.34
CA TRP A 240 -7.16 -2.59 -12.07
C TRP A 240 -7.36 -1.80 -13.37
N ASN A 241 -8.06 -0.68 -13.28
CA ASN A 241 -8.49 0.05 -14.46
C ASN A 241 -7.41 1.01 -14.99
N THR A 242 -7.11 2.10 -14.29
CA THR A 242 -6.37 3.21 -14.90
C THR A 242 -5.48 3.98 -13.95
N ARG A 243 -5.72 3.93 -12.63
CA ARG A 243 -4.97 4.77 -11.68
C ARG A 243 -4.46 4.00 -10.49
N LEU A 244 -3.22 3.55 -10.61
CA LEU A 244 -2.52 2.88 -9.53
C LEU A 244 -1.30 3.69 -9.14
N HIS A 245 -1.28 4.16 -7.90
CA HIS A 245 -0.06 4.67 -7.28
C HIS A 245 0.46 3.59 -6.34
N ALA A 246 1.49 2.87 -6.81
CA ALA A 246 2.14 1.83 -6.04
C ALA A 246 3.52 2.32 -5.57
N HIS A 247 3.80 2.12 -4.29
CA HIS A 247 5.14 2.29 -3.73
C HIS A 247 5.75 0.90 -3.53
N LEU A 248 6.61 0.50 -4.46
CA LEU A 248 7.28 -0.80 -4.46
C LEU A 248 8.75 -0.60 -4.13
N THR A 249 9.29 -1.46 -3.27
CA THR A 249 10.70 -1.43 -2.84
C THR A 249 11.59 -2.34 -3.68
N SER A 250 11.00 -3.32 -4.37
CA SER A 250 11.69 -4.30 -5.21
C SER A 250 11.68 -3.88 -6.68
N GLU A 251 12.86 -3.83 -7.32
CA GLU A 251 12.97 -3.56 -8.76
C GLU A 251 12.27 -4.63 -9.60
N ILE A 252 12.25 -5.88 -9.13
CA ILE A 252 11.57 -6.99 -9.82
C ILE A 252 10.07 -6.75 -9.84
N ASP A 253 9.49 -6.35 -8.70
CA ASP A 253 8.05 -6.10 -8.59
C ASP A 253 7.64 -4.89 -9.45
N ILE A 254 8.48 -3.85 -9.49
CA ILE A 254 8.28 -2.69 -10.38
C ILE A 254 8.25 -3.15 -11.83
N ASN A 255 9.19 -4.00 -12.26
CA ASN A 255 9.25 -4.51 -13.63
C ASN A 255 8.03 -5.37 -13.98
N LEU A 256 7.63 -6.28 -13.09
CA LEU A 256 6.45 -7.11 -13.27
C LEU A 256 5.18 -6.25 -13.43
N LEU A 257 5.02 -5.26 -12.55
CA LEU A 257 3.87 -4.36 -12.60
C LEU A 257 3.85 -3.52 -13.89
N ILE A 258 4.99 -2.94 -14.28
CA ILE A 258 5.09 -2.20 -15.54
C ILE A 258 4.70 -3.09 -16.71
N ASN A 259 5.18 -4.34 -16.78
CA ASN A 259 4.85 -5.27 -17.86
C ASN A 259 3.36 -5.64 -17.90
N SER A 260 2.71 -5.74 -16.74
CA SER A 260 1.26 -5.97 -16.66
C SER A 260 0.43 -4.79 -17.17
N PHE A 261 0.90 -3.56 -16.95
CA PHE A 261 0.20 -2.34 -17.34
C PHE A 261 0.64 -1.76 -18.70
N SER A 262 1.76 -2.21 -19.26
CA SER A 262 2.34 -1.60 -20.46
C SER A 262 1.54 -1.86 -21.73
N ASN A 263 0.66 -2.87 -21.74
CA ASN A 263 -0.15 -3.16 -22.91
C ASN A 263 -1.07 -1.97 -23.24
N ASN A 264 -0.91 -1.41 -24.45
CA ASN A 264 -1.58 -0.18 -24.90
C ASN A 264 -1.33 1.06 -24.01
N ALA A 265 -0.16 1.14 -23.36
CA ALA A 265 0.20 2.27 -22.51
C ALA A 265 1.58 2.84 -22.86
N TYR A 266 1.76 4.15 -22.65
CA TYR A 266 3.08 4.78 -22.70
C TYR A 266 3.79 4.61 -21.36
N VAL A 267 4.98 4.05 -21.40
CA VAL A 267 5.81 3.78 -20.24
C VAL A 267 6.91 4.82 -20.15
N LEU A 268 6.86 5.67 -19.12
CA LEU A 268 7.94 6.59 -18.77
C LEU A 268 8.71 5.98 -17.61
N ARG A 269 9.95 5.52 -17.86
CA ARG A 269 10.75 4.84 -16.83
C ARG A 269 12.23 5.09 -16.99
N LYS A 270 12.97 4.88 -15.91
CA LYS A 270 14.42 4.67 -16.02
C LYS A 270 14.63 3.24 -16.49
N ASN A 271 15.07 3.08 -17.73
CA ASN A 271 15.22 1.74 -18.30
C ASN A 271 16.43 1.02 -17.66
N PRO A 272 16.30 -0.28 -17.33
CA PRO A 272 17.38 -1.07 -16.73
C PRO A 272 18.50 -1.27 -17.74
N ILE A 273 18.13 -1.44 -19.01
CA ILE A 273 19.03 -1.44 -20.16
C ILE A 273 18.80 -0.11 -20.87
N LYS A 274 19.81 0.77 -20.84
CA LYS A 274 19.71 2.07 -21.51
C LYS A 274 19.74 1.86 -23.03
N PRO A 275 18.87 2.54 -23.78
CA PRO A 275 19.00 2.56 -25.24
C PRO A 275 20.29 3.30 -25.62
N ASP A 276 20.86 2.95 -26.78
CA ASP A 276 22.03 3.65 -27.32
C ASP A 276 21.71 5.12 -27.63
N VAL A 277 20.49 5.38 -28.12
CA VAL A 277 19.94 6.72 -28.36
C VAL A 277 18.51 6.76 -27.85
N THR A 278 18.18 7.74 -27.01
CA THR A 278 16.81 7.96 -26.52
C THR A 278 15.98 8.61 -27.61
N THR A 279 14.85 8.02 -27.98
CA THR A 279 13.89 8.60 -28.92
C THR A 279 12.82 9.38 -28.16
N LEU A 280 12.52 10.61 -28.58
CA LEU A 280 11.52 11.49 -27.94
C LEU A 280 10.55 12.09 -28.97
N PRO A 281 9.27 12.30 -28.61
CA PRO A 281 8.31 12.92 -29.51
C PRO A 281 8.64 14.40 -29.71
N ILE A 282 8.83 14.81 -30.96
CA ILE A 282 9.21 16.19 -31.33
C ILE A 282 8.20 17.23 -30.86
N ASP A 283 6.92 16.86 -30.84
CA ASP A 283 5.83 17.73 -30.42
C ASP A 283 5.89 18.09 -28.92
N SER A 284 6.62 17.32 -28.11
CA SER A 284 6.88 17.69 -26.70
C SER A 284 7.68 18.99 -26.55
N LEU A 285 8.44 19.39 -27.59
CA LEU A 285 9.15 20.67 -27.62
C LEU A 285 8.20 21.87 -27.59
N TYR A 286 6.97 21.75 -28.10
CA TYR A 286 5.98 22.80 -28.02
C TYR A 286 5.55 23.07 -26.56
N GLU A 287 5.29 22.02 -25.80
CA GLU A 287 4.96 22.12 -24.38
C GLU A 287 6.16 22.61 -23.55
N TRP A 288 7.37 22.20 -23.91
CA TRP A 288 8.60 22.75 -23.31
C TRP A 288 8.77 24.25 -23.56
N LEU A 289 8.50 24.73 -24.78
CA LEU A 289 8.51 26.16 -25.10
C LEU A 289 7.48 26.93 -24.27
N LYS A 290 6.27 26.38 -24.07
CA LYS A 290 5.23 26.97 -23.20
C LYS A 290 5.71 27.09 -21.75
N LEU A 291 6.31 26.05 -21.19
CA LEU A 291 6.83 26.05 -19.82
C LEU A 291 7.89 27.14 -19.61
N ARG A 292 8.76 27.34 -20.61
CA ARG A 292 9.88 28.28 -20.56
C ARG A 292 9.49 29.72 -20.84
N HIS A 293 8.56 29.94 -21.76
CA HIS A 293 8.18 31.26 -22.26
C HIS A 293 6.72 31.62 -21.91
N LYS A 294 6.38 31.59 -20.62
CA LYS A 294 5.02 31.83 -20.10
C LYS A 294 4.36 33.17 -20.49
N ARG A 295 5.14 34.13 -21.00
CA ARG A 295 4.67 35.48 -21.38
C ARG A 295 4.49 35.65 -22.89
N LEU A 296 4.85 34.65 -23.69
CA LEU A 296 4.72 34.72 -25.14
C LEU A 296 3.30 34.30 -25.54
N SER A 297 2.75 34.90 -26.60
CA SER A 297 1.45 34.47 -27.14
C SER A 297 1.56 33.09 -27.80
N GLU A 298 0.45 32.34 -27.82
CA GLU A 298 0.42 30.99 -28.42
C GLU A 298 0.80 30.99 -29.90
N GLU A 299 0.39 32.00 -30.67
CA GLU A 299 0.75 32.15 -32.08
C GLU A 299 2.27 32.21 -32.28
N LYS A 300 2.96 33.00 -31.44
CA LYS A 300 4.42 33.14 -31.51
C LYS A 300 5.12 31.87 -31.05
N LEU A 301 4.59 31.18 -30.03
CA LEU A 301 5.12 29.89 -29.59
C LEU A 301 5.01 28.85 -30.69
N ARG A 302 3.86 28.81 -31.37
CA ARG A 302 3.60 27.86 -32.46
C ARG A 302 4.49 28.16 -33.67
N ALA A 303 4.61 29.42 -34.07
CA ALA A 303 5.52 29.81 -35.15
C ALA A 303 6.99 29.43 -34.83
N LYS A 304 7.44 29.64 -33.60
CA LYS A 304 8.79 29.22 -33.16
C LYS A 304 8.94 27.71 -33.16
N PHE A 305 7.91 26.97 -32.73
CA PHE A 305 7.91 25.51 -32.76
C PHE A 305 7.99 24.97 -34.20
N GLU A 306 7.18 25.46 -35.13
CA GLU A 306 7.21 25.02 -36.54
C GLU A 306 8.57 25.29 -37.20
N GLN A 307 9.22 26.41 -36.86
CA GLN A 307 10.59 26.69 -37.31
C GLN A 307 11.58 25.65 -36.77
N ILE A 308 11.46 25.28 -35.50
CA ILE A 308 12.36 24.27 -34.89
C ILE A 308 12.08 22.89 -35.49
N LYS A 309 10.80 22.52 -35.61
CA LYS A 309 10.35 21.24 -36.17
C LYS A 309 10.83 21.06 -37.60
N SER A 310 10.61 22.05 -38.46
CA SER A 310 11.07 21.99 -39.86
C SER A 310 12.59 21.88 -40.01
N VAL A 311 13.38 22.49 -39.12
CA VAL A 311 14.85 22.35 -39.15
C VAL A 311 15.27 20.95 -38.71
N ILE A 312 14.66 20.40 -37.66
CA ILE A 312 14.97 19.06 -37.15
C ILE A 312 14.56 17.99 -38.16
N ASP A 313 13.37 18.10 -38.78
CA ASP A 313 12.86 17.13 -39.76
C ASP A 313 13.68 17.12 -41.06
N ASN A 314 14.17 18.28 -41.53
CA ASN A 314 14.88 18.38 -42.82
C ASN A 314 16.39 18.15 -42.71
N GLU A 315 16.99 18.45 -41.56
CA GLU A 315 18.45 18.39 -41.37
C GLU A 315 18.79 17.62 -40.08
N SER A 316 18.99 18.34 -38.98
CA SER A 316 19.27 17.76 -37.67
C SER A 316 19.16 18.83 -36.59
N ILE A 317 19.14 18.42 -35.33
CA ILE A 317 19.23 19.36 -34.20
C ILE A 317 20.49 20.25 -34.24
N ASN A 318 21.56 19.77 -34.90
CA ASN A 318 22.85 20.47 -34.97
C ASN A 318 22.83 21.69 -35.90
N SER A 319 21.80 21.88 -36.71
CA SER A 319 21.66 23.09 -37.54
C SER A 319 20.87 24.22 -36.86
N LEU A 320 20.29 23.96 -35.68
CA LEU A 320 19.72 25.03 -34.84
C LEU A 320 20.81 25.97 -34.33
N SER A 321 20.43 27.16 -33.85
CA SER A 321 21.39 28.06 -33.20
C SER A 321 22.03 27.40 -31.96
N VAL A 322 23.35 27.59 -31.77
CA VAL A 322 24.11 27.04 -30.62
C VAL A 322 23.46 27.31 -29.26
N PRO A 323 22.89 28.50 -28.98
CA PRO A 323 22.17 28.73 -27.72
C PRO A 323 20.98 27.78 -27.56
N LEU A 324 20.16 27.63 -28.60
CA LEU A 324 18.97 26.79 -28.55
C LEU A 324 19.32 25.30 -28.41
N GLN A 325 20.37 24.83 -29.09
CA GLN A 325 20.87 23.47 -28.92
C GLN A 325 21.24 23.19 -27.46
N LYS A 326 22.03 24.08 -26.83
CA LYS A 326 22.42 23.95 -25.43
C LYS A 326 21.22 23.95 -24.49
N GLU A 327 20.21 24.76 -24.79
CA GLU A 327 18.98 24.80 -24.02
C GLU A 327 18.18 23.50 -24.10
N ILE A 328 18.04 22.92 -25.29
CA ILE A 328 17.34 21.65 -25.50
C ILE A 328 18.14 20.50 -24.86
N SER A 329 19.44 20.40 -25.12
CA SER A 329 20.30 19.34 -24.56
C SER A 329 20.39 19.38 -23.04
N ARG A 330 20.22 20.55 -22.41
CA ARG A 330 20.15 20.66 -20.95
C ARG A 330 18.92 19.96 -20.35
N ASP A 331 17.79 20.01 -21.05
CA ASP A 331 16.51 19.49 -20.54
C ASP A 331 16.20 18.07 -21.05
N PHE A 332 16.69 17.71 -22.25
CA PHE A 332 16.40 16.44 -22.91
C PHE A 332 17.63 15.53 -23.11
N GLY A 333 18.84 16.02 -22.83
CA GLY A 333 20.07 15.28 -23.11
C GLY A 333 20.30 15.07 -24.61
N TYR A 334 21.06 14.02 -24.94
CA TYR A 334 21.24 13.56 -26.31
C TYR A 334 20.09 12.59 -26.66
N CYS A 335 19.31 12.95 -27.67
CA CYS A 335 18.14 12.20 -28.11
C CYS A 335 17.89 12.38 -29.61
N GLU A 336 17.16 11.42 -30.17
CA GLU A 336 16.60 11.49 -31.53
C GLU A 336 15.14 11.91 -31.44
N TRP A 337 14.75 12.87 -32.28
CA TRP A 337 13.38 13.39 -32.32
C TRP A 337 12.58 12.66 -33.38
N ILE A 338 11.41 12.15 -33.00
CA ILE A 338 10.50 11.46 -33.89
C ILE A 338 9.11 12.12 -33.89
N ASN A 339 8.39 11.98 -35.00
CA ASN A 339 7.02 12.50 -35.13
C ASN A 339 5.98 11.62 -34.41
N GLU A 340 6.30 10.35 -34.20
CA GLU A 340 5.47 9.40 -33.46
C GLU A 340 5.75 9.48 -31.97
N THR A 341 4.84 8.96 -31.14
CA THR A 341 5.08 8.81 -29.71
C THR A 341 5.63 7.42 -29.43
N PRO A 342 6.86 7.27 -28.91
CA PRO A 342 7.39 5.96 -28.60
C PRO A 342 6.69 5.39 -27.36
N GLU A 343 6.33 4.11 -27.40
CA GLU A 343 5.63 3.42 -26.31
C GLU A 343 6.46 3.36 -25.01
N ASN A 344 7.80 3.30 -25.12
CA ASN A 344 8.70 3.30 -23.97
C ASN A 344 9.68 4.47 -24.06
N ILE A 345 9.59 5.40 -23.11
CA ILE A 345 10.40 6.61 -23.02
C ILE A 345 11.37 6.48 -21.85
N ASP A 346 12.68 6.47 -22.14
CA ASP A 346 13.71 6.56 -21.10
C ASP A 346 13.77 7.98 -20.52
N ILE A 347 13.58 8.09 -19.20
CA ILE A 347 13.62 9.39 -18.50
C ILE A 347 14.92 9.61 -17.71
N SER A 348 15.93 8.77 -17.89
CA SER A 348 17.13 8.76 -17.04
C SER A 348 17.96 10.03 -17.14
N ASN A 349 18.01 10.64 -18.33
CA ASN A 349 18.82 11.82 -18.64
C ASN A 349 18.00 13.11 -18.81
N LEU A 350 16.71 13.08 -18.45
CA LEU A 350 15.81 14.22 -18.61
C LEU A 350 15.79 15.11 -17.37
N SER A 351 15.71 16.42 -17.57
CA SER A 351 15.42 17.35 -16.48
C SER A 351 13.95 17.26 -16.06
N ILE A 352 13.61 17.81 -14.90
CA ILE A 352 12.22 17.86 -14.41
C ILE A 352 11.31 18.57 -15.43
N ASP A 353 11.80 19.65 -16.06
CA ASP A 353 11.01 20.40 -17.04
C ASP A 353 10.91 19.64 -18.37
N GLY A 354 11.94 18.87 -18.76
CA GLY A 354 11.87 17.93 -19.87
C GLY A 354 10.79 16.87 -19.65
N VAL A 355 10.81 16.17 -18.51
CA VAL A 355 9.78 15.16 -18.17
C VAL A 355 8.38 15.77 -18.12
N LYS A 356 8.22 16.96 -17.52
CA LYS A 356 6.91 17.66 -17.49
C LYS A 356 6.39 17.95 -18.89
N SER A 357 7.23 18.41 -19.80
CA SER A 357 6.82 18.73 -21.17
C SER A 357 6.31 17.48 -21.92
N ILE A 358 6.97 16.34 -21.76
CA ILE A 358 6.52 15.06 -22.32
C ILE A 358 5.18 14.65 -21.74
N ILE A 359 5.03 14.70 -20.41
CA ILE A 359 3.75 14.37 -19.74
C ILE A 359 2.63 15.30 -20.23
N MET A 360 2.89 16.59 -20.38
CA MET A 360 1.91 17.56 -20.89
C MET A 360 1.50 17.23 -22.32
N TYR A 361 2.45 16.88 -23.18
CA TYR A 361 2.18 16.45 -24.55
C TYR A 361 1.30 15.20 -24.59
N LEU A 362 1.68 14.15 -23.87
CA LEU A 362 0.92 12.90 -23.78
C LEU A 362 -0.51 13.15 -23.27
N ARG A 363 -0.69 14.07 -22.32
CA ARG A 363 -2.01 14.43 -21.81
C ARG A 363 -2.88 15.18 -22.82
N MET A 364 -2.30 15.92 -23.76
CA MET A 364 -3.09 16.60 -24.80
C MET A 364 -3.54 15.65 -25.90
N THR A 365 -2.74 14.61 -26.18
CA THR A 365 -3.03 13.62 -27.21
C THR A 365 -4.12 12.62 -26.78
N TYR A 366 -4.42 12.51 -25.48
CA TYR A 366 -5.36 11.54 -24.94
C TYR A 366 -6.51 12.16 -24.15
N SER A 367 -7.73 11.74 -24.48
CA SER A 367 -9.00 12.26 -23.94
C SER A 367 -9.41 11.63 -22.60
N THR A 368 -8.72 10.60 -22.13
CA THR A 368 -8.99 10.00 -20.82
C THR A 368 -8.41 10.87 -19.72
N GLU A 369 -9.29 11.48 -18.92
CA GLU A 369 -8.89 12.29 -17.78
C GLU A 369 -8.02 11.47 -16.80
N TYR A 370 -6.80 11.95 -16.56
CA TYR A 370 -6.05 11.69 -15.34
C TYR A 370 -6.81 12.36 -14.18
N VAL A 371 -7.48 11.61 -13.31
CA VAL A 371 -8.05 12.11 -12.03
C VAL A 371 -7.34 11.48 -10.84
#